data_AF-A0A4Z0EM56-F1
#
_entry.id   AF-A0A4Z0EM56-F1
#
_cell.length_a   1.000
_cell.length_b   1.000
_cell.length_c   1.000
_cell.angle_alpha   90.00
_cell.angle_beta   90.00
_cell.angle_gamma   90.00
#
_symmetry.space_group_name_H-M   'P 1'
#
loop_
_entity.id
_entity.type
_entity.pdbx_description
1 polymer ?
#
loop_
_entity_poly.entity_id
_entity_poly.type
_entity_poly.pdbx_seq_one_letter_code
_entity_poly.pdbx_strand_id
1 'polypeptide(L)'
;MEIIAVLMLLINQQHAPSTILVGKTFLWNVYCDPNKEIPVIEIGGIKYGLHDSLLIKKVDGLGNVIYSSNNGILYKKNNEFHYKNALLKIEMPLRSTPYSERIDAQRKNIYAINAYNEVHKLKSNINTTYVFNWNVDSDYMYYKNNTSMGGGYLPNYLKKFYDSLK
;
A
#
# COMPACT_ATOMS: atom_id res chain seq x y z
N MET A 1 -9.49 40.91 2.32
CA MET A 1 -9.89 39.55 2.75
C MET A 1 -8.85 38.56 2.22
N GLU A 2 -7.69 38.47 2.89
CA GLU A 2 -6.55 37.66 2.39
C GLU A 2 -6.08 36.63 3.43
N ILE A 3 -6.97 36.17 4.30
CA ILE A 3 -6.64 35.20 5.36
C ILE A 3 -7.05 33.75 4.97
N ILE A 4 -7.80 33.56 3.89
CA ILE A 4 -8.36 32.24 3.53
C ILE A 4 -7.36 31.39 2.71
N ALA A 5 -6.38 31.98 2.03
CA ALA A 5 -5.45 31.23 1.17
C ALA A 5 -4.25 30.62 1.91
N VAL A 6 -3.90 31.10 3.11
CA VAL A 6 -2.75 30.59 3.89
C VAL A 6 -3.13 29.34 4.69
N LEU A 7 -4.43 29.10 4.95
CA LEU A 7 -4.87 27.92 5.71
C LEU A 7 -4.86 26.61 4.92
N MET A 8 -4.89 26.63 3.58
CA MET A 8 -4.80 25.41 2.77
C MET A 8 -3.36 24.90 2.60
N LEU A 9 -2.36 25.68 3.04
CA LEU A 9 -0.94 25.30 3.04
C LEU A 9 -0.46 24.67 4.36
N LEU A 10 -1.36 24.50 5.34
CA LEU A 10 -1.28 23.38 6.28
C LEU A 10 -1.73 22.10 5.55
N ILE A 11 -1.07 21.80 4.42
CA ILE A 11 -1.09 20.48 3.82
C ILE A 11 -0.66 19.57 4.95
N ASN A 12 -1.59 18.76 5.45
CA ASN A 12 -1.38 17.74 6.46
C ASN A 12 -0.04 17.05 6.20
N GLN A 13 1.02 17.52 6.87
CA GLN A 13 2.27 16.79 7.01
C GLN A 13 1.95 15.69 8.00
N GLN A 14 1.14 14.73 7.58
CA GLN A 14 0.96 13.52 8.34
C GLN A 14 2.27 12.76 8.22
N HIS A 15 3.06 12.89 9.29
CA HIS A 15 4.24 12.12 9.55
C HIS A 15 3.92 10.62 9.46
N ALA A 16 4.94 9.81 9.17
CA ALA A 16 4.81 8.35 9.20
C ALA A 16 4.11 7.88 10.48
N PRO A 17 3.30 6.80 10.40
CA PRO A 17 2.53 6.35 11.56
C PRO A 17 3.48 5.97 12.71
N SER A 18 3.06 6.17 13.96
CA SER A 18 3.88 5.79 15.12
C SER A 18 4.03 4.27 15.26
N THR A 19 3.02 3.52 14.81
CA THR A 19 3.00 2.05 14.80
C THR A 19 2.42 1.53 13.49
N ILE A 20 2.72 0.26 13.21
CA ILE A 20 2.21 -0.46 12.04
C ILE A 20 1.97 -1.92 12.42
N LEU A 21 0.99 -2.55 11.80
CA LEU A 21 0.74 -3.97 11.98
C LEU A 21 1.72 -4.76 11.11
N VAL A 22 2.48 -5.67 11.72
CA VAL A 22 3.51 -6.47 11.05
C VAL A 22 3.26 -7.94 11.26
N GLY A 23 3.27 -8.69 10.17
CA GLY A 23 3.34 -10.15 10.14
C GLY A 23 4.64 -10.58 9.48
N LYS A 24 5.32 -11.58 10.03
CA LYS A 24 6.57 -12.08 9.46
C LYS A 24 6.63 -13.60 9.53
N THR A 25 7.03 -14.19 8.41
CA THR A 25 7.41 -15.60 8.28
C THR A 25 8.78 -15.68 7.61
N PHE A 26 9.28 -16.90 7.36
CA PHE A 26 10.55 -17.09 6.66
C PHE A 26 10.56 -16.46 5.26
N LEU A 27 9.44 -16.56 4.53
CA LEU A 27 9.34 -16.11 3.13
C LEU A 27 8.71 -14.72 2.98
N TRP A 28 7.87 -14.32 3.94
CA TRP A 28 6.98 -13.17 3.76
C TRP A 28 7.08 -12.18 4.91
N ASN A 29 7.14 -10.90 4.56
CA ASN A 29 6.82 -9.80 5.45
C ASN A 29 5.51 -9.18 4.98
N VAL A 30 4.60 -8.93 5.91
CA VAL A 30 3.29 -8.34 5.66
C VAL A 30 3.17 -7.10 6.54
N TYR A 31 2.84 -5.97 5.93
CA TYR A 31 2.62 -4.70 6.63
C TYR A 31 1.20 -4.22 6.37
N CYS A 32 0.56 -3.68 7.41
CA CYS A 32 -0.72 -3.02 7.30
C CYS A 32 -0.66 -1.74 8.13
N ASP A 33 -0.83 -0.60 7.48
CA ASP A 33 -0.94 0.69 8.13
C ASP A 33 -2.39 0.91 8.57
N PRO A 34 -2.70 0.85 9.88
CA PRO A 34 -4.06 0.94 10.37
C PRO A 34 -4.65 2.36 10.22
N ASN A 35 -3.84 3.36 9.89
CA ASN A 35 -4.30 4.75 9.75
C ASN A 35 -4.84 5.05 8.34
N LYS A 36 -4.68 4.14 7.37
CA LYS A 36 -5.25 4.31 6.04
C LYS A 36 -6.78 4.15 6.09
N GLU A 37 -7.48 5.01 5.37
CA GLU A 37 -8.95 4.95 5.26
C GLU A 37 -9.39 3.61 4.64
N ILE A 38 -8.68 3.22 3.58
CA ILE A 38 -8.78 1.89 2.97
C ILE A 38 -7.57 1.10 3.44
N PRO A 39 -7.74 -0.02 4.17
CA PRO A 39 -6.62 -0.86 4.55
C PRO A 39 -5.89 -1.37 3.33
N VAL A 40 -4.59 -1.08 3.27
CA VAL A 40 -3.68 -1.60 2.25
C VAL A 40 -2.72 -2.56 2.92
N ILE A 41 -2.64 -3.78 2.38
CA ILE A 41 -1.68 -4.79 2.81
C ILE A 41 -0.48 -4.75 1.86
N GLU A 42 0.69 -4.46 2.41
CA GLU A 42 1.96 -4.46 1.68
C GLU A 42 2.68 -5.79 1.95
N ILE A 43 2.89 -6.59 0.90
CA ILE A 43 3.49 -7.92 1.02
C ILE A 43 4.86 -7.91 0.35
N GLY A 44 5.90 -8.21 1.13
CA GLY A 44 7.29 -8.29 0.68
C GLY A 44 7.89 -9.69 0.78
N GLY A 45 8.58 -10.11 -0.29
CA GLY A 45 9.46 -11.28 -0.37
C GLY A 45 10.69 -10.95 -1.24
N ILE A 46 11.65 -11.89 -1.38
CA ILE A 46 12.96 -11.63 -2.04
C ILE A 46 12.85 -10.99 -3.44
N LYS A 47 11.79 -11.31 -4.20
CA LYS A 47 11.47 -10.71 -5.52
C LYS A 47 10.00 -10.33 -5.66
N TYR A 48 9.31 -10.18 -4.54
CA TYR A 48 7.87 -9.98 -4.52
C TYR A 48 7.54 -8.70 -3.77
N GLY A 49 6.73 -7.86 -4.41
CA GLY A 49 6.14 -6.67 -3.81
C GLY A 49 4.72 -6.54 -4.36
N LEU A 50 3.74 -6.58 -3.46
CA LEU A 50 2.33 -6.39 -3.80
C LEU A 50 1.68 -5.43 -2.81
N HIS A 51 0.87 -4.53 -3.36
CA HIS A 51 -0.09 -3.73 -2.60
C HIS A 51 -1.49 -4.31 -2.81
N ASP A 52 -2.10 -4.80 -1.75
CA ASP A 52 -3.43 -5.41 -1.77
C ASP A 52 -4.42 -4.49 -1.04
N SER A 53 -5.16 -3.69 -1.81
CA SER A 53 -6.17 -2.77 -1.29
C SER A 53 -7.47 -3.52 -0.94
N LEU A 54 -7.86 -3.50 0.32
CA LEU A 54 -9.00 -4.26 0.83
C LEU A 54 -10.30 -3.45 0.72
N LEU A 55 -10.81 -3.35 -0.52
CA LEU A 55 -11.94 -2.47 -0.87
C LEU A 55 -13.29 -2.94 -0.33
N ILE A 56 -13.43 -4.22 0.02
CA ILE A 56 -14.71 -4.80 0.45
C ILE A 56 -14.74 -4.88 1.97
N LYS A 57 -15.59 -4.07 2.60
CA LYS A 57 -15.87 -4.09 4.04
C LYS A 57 -17.12 -4.94 4.33
N LYS A 58 -17.00 -5.93 5.19
CA LYS A 58 -18.10 -6.77 5.68
C LYS A 58 -18.09 -6.80 7.20
N VAL A 59 -19.21 -7.22 7.78
CA VAL A 59 -19.32 -7.52 9.21
C VAL A 59 -19.67 -8.99 9.34
N ASP A 60 -18.94 -9.74 10.16
CA ASP A 60 -19.26 -11.15 10.42
C ASP A 60 -20.44 -11.30 11.39
N GLY A 61 -20.88 -12.55 11.61
CA GLY A 61 -21.99 -12.84 12.53
C GLY A 61 -21.73 -12.50 14.00
N LEU A 62 -20.50 -12.11 14.36
CA LEU A 62 -20.08 -11.69 15.69
C LEU A 62 -19.88 -10.18 15.79
N GLY A 63 -20.18 -9.42 14.73
CA GLY A 63 -20.01 -7.97 14.69
C GLY A 63 -18.58 -7.50 14.37
N ASN A 64 -17.66 -8.40 14.02
CA ASN A 64 -16.29 -8.01 13.64
C ASN A 64 -16.26 -7.48 12.21
N VAL A 65 -15.56 -6.36 12.03
CA VAL A 65 -15.29 -5.82 10.69
C VAL A 65 -14.22 -6.69 10.01
N ILE A 66 -14.55 -7.16 8.80
CA ILE A 66 -13.65 -7.90 7.90
C ILE A 66 -13.43 -7.04 6.65
N TYR A 67 -12.17 -6.84 6.29
CA TYR A 67 -11.78 -6.20 5.04
C TYR A 67 -11.27 -7.26 4.06
N SER A 68 -11.64 -7.16 2.80
CA SER A 68 -11.27 -8.15 1.78
C SER A 68 -11.02 -7.53 0.41
N SER A 69 -10.21 -8.23 -0.38
CA SER A 69 -9.99 -8.01 -1.80
C SER A 69 -10.18 -9.33 -2.56
N ASN A 70 -9.84 -9.35 -3.84
CA ASN A 70 -9.79 -10.60 -4.61
C ASN A 70 -8.69 -11.56 -4.13
N ASN A 71 -7.66 -11.06 -3.45
CA ASN A 71 -6.48 -11.84 -3.08
C ASN A 71 -6.40 -12.17 -1.59
N GLY A 72 -6.90 -11.28 -0.73
CA GLY A 72 -6.67 -11.36 0.70
C GLY A 72 -7.83 -10.90 1.57
N ILE A 73 -7.74 -11.28 2.85
CA ILE A 73 -8.71 -10.98 3.90
C ILE A 73 -7.94 -10.54 5.15
N LEU A 74 -8.29 -9.37 5.68
CA LEU A 74 -7.89 -8.89 7.00
C LEU A 74 -9.08 -9.02 7.94
N TYR A 75 -8.88 -9.75 9.03
CA TYR A 75 -9.92 -10.04 10.01
C TYR A 75 -9.35 -10.00 11.43
N LYS A 76 -10.24 -9.94 12.42
CA LYS A 76 -9.88 -9.95 13.83
C LYS A 76 -10.23 -11.31 14.44
N LYS A 77 -9.32 -11.92 15.19
CA LYS A 77 -9.50 -13.19 15.89
C LYS A 77 -8.88 -13.06 17.28
N ASN A 78 -9.64 -13.33 18.34
CA ASN A 78 -9.17 -13.21 19.73
C ASN A 78 -8.52 -11.85 20.05
N ASN A 79 -9.12 -10.76 19.55
CA ASN A 79 -8.61 -9.40 19.65
C ASN A 79 -7.30 -9.10 18.89
N GLU A 80 -6.75 -10.05 18.13
CA GLU A 80 -5.58 -9.88 17.26
C GLU A 80 -5.99 -9.70 15.79
N PHE A 81 -5.24 -8.90 15.03
CA PHE A 81 -5.41 -8.80 13.59
C PHE A 81 -4.76 -10.00 12.90
N HIS A 82 -5.41 -10.54 11.89
CA HIS A 82 -4.89 -11.63 11.06
C HIS A 82 -5.07 -11.29 9.59
N TYR A 83 -4.08 -11.66 8.78
CA TYR A 83 -4.16 -11.56 7.33
C TYR A 83 -4.04 -12.95 6.69
N LYS A 84 -4.90 -13.19 5.72
CA LYS A 84 -4.91 -14.39 4.88
C LYS A 84 -4.85 -13.99 3.41
N ASN A 85 -3.95 -14.61 2.64
CA ASN A 85 -3.89 -14.47 1.18
C ASN A 85 -3.89 -15.87 0.56
N ALA A 86 -4.92 -16.17 -0.23
CA ALA A 86 -5.11 -17.51 -0.79
C ALA A 86 -4.07 -17.82 -1.90
N LEU A 87 -3.75 -16.83 -2.73
CA LEU A 87 -2.82 -16.98 -3.86
C LEU A 87 -1.40 -17.28 -3.39
N LEU A 88 -0.94 -16.55 -2.37
CA LEU A 88 0.41 -16.68 -1.81
C LEU A 88 0.50 -17.71 -0.68
N LYS A 89 -0.64 -18.32 -0.30
CA LYS A 89 -0.75 -19.25 0.83
C LYS A 89 -0.21 -18.66 2.14
N ILE A 90 -0.52 -17.39 2.38
CA ILE A 90 -0.18 -16.67 3.61
C ILE A 90 -1.37 -16.78 4.57
N GLU A 91 -1.11 -17.16 5.82
CA GLU A 91 -2.05 -17.00 6.92
C GLU A 91 -1.23 -16.68 8.19
N MET A 92 -1.36 -15.47 8.73
CA MET A 92 -0.56 -15.07 9.89
C MET A 92 -1.25 -14.00 10.75
N PRO A 93 -0.97 -13.97 12.06
CA PRO A 93 -1.30 -12.82 12.90
C PRO A 93 -0.42 -11.62 12.54
N LEU A 94 -0.98 -10.42 12.70
CA LEU A 94 -0.27 -9.15 12.59
C LEU A 94 -0.17 -8.50 13.97
N ARG A 95 1.04 -8.07 14.33
CA ARG A 95 1.34 -7.47 15.63
C ARG A 95 1.64 -5.98 15.47
N SER A 96 1.09 -5.17 16.37
CA SER A 96 1.45 -3.75 16.45
C SER A 96 2.93 -3.61 16.77
N THR A 97 3.66 -2.94 15.90
CA THR A 97 5.11 -2.76 15.97
C THR A 97 5.43 -1.27 15.84
N PRO A 98 6.35 -0.71 16.64
CA PRO A 98 6.82 0.65 16.45
C PRO A 98 7.36 0.86 15.03
N TYR A 99 7.00 1.98 14.41
CA TYR A 99 7.50 2.31 13.09
C TYR A 99 8.99 2.62 13.16
N SER A 100 9.75 2.15 12.16
CA SER A 100 11.20 2.32 12.10
C SER A 100 11.67 2.56 10.67
N GLU A 101 12.85 3.14 10.50
CA GLU A 101 13.48 3.33 9.19
C GLU A 101 13.64 2.03 8.42
N ARG A 102 13.91 0.92 9.12
CA ARG A 102 13.97 -0.41 8.52
C ARG A 102 12.64 -0.81 7.91
N ILE A 103 11.52 -0.53 8.59
CA ILE A 103 10.18 -0.79 8.05
C ILE A 103 9.90 0.12 6.86
N ASP A 104 10.21 1.41 6.98
CA ASP A 104 10.04 2.39 5.89
C ASP A 104 10.77 1.95 4.61
N ALA A 105 12.03 1.54 4.74
CA ALA A 105 12.84 1.04 3.63
C ALA A 105 12.25 -0.23 2.99
N GLN A 106 11.72 -1.17 3.79
CA GLN A 106 11.07 -2.37 3.27
C GLN A 106 9.78 -2.04 2.51
N ARG A 107 8.93 -1.18 3.09
CA ARG A 107 7.70 -0.72 2.45
C ARG A 107 7.98 0.02 1.15
N LYS A 108 9.00 0.88 1.13
CA LYS A 108 9.48 1.56 -0.08
C LYS A 108 9.91 0.57 -1.17
N ASN A 109 10.65 -0.47 -0.80
CA ASN A 109 11.06 -1.52 -1.75
C ASN A 109 9.85 -2.29 -2.30
N ILE A 110 8.87 -2.62 -1.45
CA ILE A 110 7.61 -3.25 -1.86
C ILE A 110 6.88 -2.34 -2.85
N TYR A 111 6.76 -1.05 -2.55
CA TYR A 111 6.16 -0.04 -3.43
C TYR A 111 6.85 -0.01 -4.80
N ALA A 112 8.18 0.01 -4.82
CA ALA A 112 8.96 0.04 -6.06
C ALA A 112 8.74 -1.21 -6.91
N ILE A 113 8.76 -2.40 -6.30
CA ILE A 113 8.51 -3.67 -7.00
C ILE A 113 7.07 -3.71 -7.52
N ASN A 114 6.10 -3.25 -6.72
CA ASN A 114 4.70 -3.18 -7.14
C ASN A 114 4.52 -2.24 -8.35
N ALA A 115 5.09 -1.04 -8.31
CA ALA A 115 5.05 -0.08 -9.42
C ALA A 115 5.70 -0.65 -10.69
N TYR A 116 6.84 -1.34 -10.56
CA TYR A 116 7.48 -2.04 -11.68
C TYR A 116 6.55 -3.11 -12.27
N ASN A 117 5.91 -3.93 -11.43
CA ASN A 117 5.00 -4.98 -11.86
C ASN A 117 3.77 -4.42 -12.58
N GLU A 118 3.21 -3.31 -12.09
CA GLU A 118 2.08 -2.62 -12.75
C GLU A 118 2.47 -2.12 -14.15
N VAL A 119 3.61 -1.42 -14.28
CA VAL A 119 4.07 -0.95 -15.58
C VAL A 119 4.43 -2.11 -16.52
N HIS A 120 5.03 -3.18 -16.00
CA HIS A 120 5.34 -4.35 -16.81
C HIS A 120 4.07 -4.98 -17.39
N LYS A 121 3.01 -5.15 -16.59
CA LYS A 121 1.71 -5.64 -17.07
C LYS A 121 1.11 -4.72 -18.14
N LEU A 122 1.13 -3.40 -17.92
CA LEU A 122 0.65 -2.44 -18.89
C LEU A 122 1.43 -2.53 -20.21
N LYS A 123 2.76 -2.59 -20.13
CA LYS A 123 3.65 -2.77 -21.29
C LYS A 123 3.31 -4.02 -22.09
N SER A 124 3.15 -5.16 -21.41
CA SER A 124 2.79 -6.44 -22.05
C SER A 124 1.45 -6.38 -22.77
N ASN A 125 0.48 -5.63 -22.24
CA ASN A 125 -0.85 -5.52 -22.84
C ASN A 125 -0.88 -4.68 -24.12
N ILE A 126 0.00 -3.69 -24.26
CA ILE A 126 0.01 -2.75 -25.40
C ILE A 126 1.23 -2.90 -26.32
N ASN A 127 2.12 -3.86 -26.03
CA ASN A 127 3.32 -4.19 -26.79
C ASN A 127 4.22 -2.97 -27.13
N THR A 128 4.52 -2.14 -26.12
CA THR A 128 5.44 -0.98 -26.25
C THR A 128 6.89 -1.35 -25.93
N THR A 129 7.87 -0.60 -26.44
CA THR A 129 9.30 -0.75 -26.12
C THR A 129 9.73 -0.04 -24.82
N TYR A 130 8.79 0.61 -24.13
CA TYR A 130 9.04 1.38 -22.91
C TYR A 130 9.95 0.66 -21.88
N VAL A 131 10.89 1.40 -21.30
CA VAL A 131 11.82 0.92 -20.26
C VAL A 131 11.53 1.64 -18.95
N PHE A 132 11.22 0.86 -17.90
CA PHE A 132 11.03 1.40 -16.55
C PHE A 132 12.39 1.71 -15.92
N ASN A 133 12.78 2.99 -15.83
CA ASN A 133 14.07 3.41 -15.27
C ASN A 133 13.95 4.45 -14.14
N TRP A 134 12.90 4.42 -13.31
CA TRP A 134 12.56 5.57 -12.46
C TRP A 134 12.65 5.36 -10.96
N ASN A 135 12.88 6.49 -10.30
CA ASN A 135 12.78 6.66 -8.87
C ASN A 135 11.30 6.85 -8.45
N VAL A 136 10.80 6.00 -7.55
CA VAL A 136 9.45 6.04 -6.99
C VAL A 136 9.36 6.85 -5.69
N ASP A 137 10.44 7.53 -5.27
CA ASP A 137 10.54 8.23 -3.98
C ASP A 137 9.39 9.20 -3.73
N SER A 138 9.09 10.08 -4.70
CA SER A 138 8.01 11.06 -4.54
C SER A 138 6.64 10.39 -4.40
N ASP A 139 6.41 9.35 -5.19
CA ASP A 139 5.14 8.61 -5.18
C ASP A 139 4.99 7.80 -3.88
N TYR A 140 6.07 7.20 -3.39
CA TYR A 140 6.11 6.53 -2.11
C TYR A 140 5.90 7.50 -0.94
N MET A 141 6.55 8.67 -0.95
CA MET A 141 6.36 9.68 0.10
C MET A 141 4.92 10.19 0.13
N TYR A 142 4.32 10.41 -1.03
CA TYR A 142 2.90 10.75 -1.13
C TYR A 142 2.03 9.61 -0.57
N TYR A 143 2.26 8.37 -1.02
CA TYR A 143 1.56 7.18 -0.53
C TYR A 143 1.68 7.03 0.99
N LYS A 144 2.86 7.24 1.56
CA LYS A 144 3.13 7.09 2.98
C LYS A 144 2.34 8.09 3.81
N ASN A 145 2.40 9.36 3.43
CA ASN A 145 1.93 10.46 4.27
C ASN A 145 0.42 10.72 4.16
N ASN A 146 -0.27 10.16 3.16
CA ASN A 146 -1.71 10.40 2.97
C ASN A 146 -2.54 9.20 3.42
N THR A 147 -3.52 9.39 4.30
CA THR A 147 -4.42 8.33 4.78
C THR A 147 -5.42 7.90 3.72
N SER A 148 -5.83 8.83 2.85
CA SER A 148 -6.68 8.59 1.70
C SER A 148 -5.93 8.90 0.40
N MET A 149 -6.16 8.08 -0.62
CA MET A 149 -5.71 8.38 -1.97
C MET A 149 -6.86 9.11 -2.66
N GLY A 150 -6.73 10.42 -2.87
CA GLY A 150 -7.77 11.22 -3.50
C GLY A 150 -8.22 10.61 -4.83
N GLY A 151 -9.54 10.64 -5.11
CA GLY A 151 -10.10 10.17 -6.36
C GLY A 151 -9.54 10.98 -7.53
N GLY A 152 -8.52 10.45 -8.21
CA GLY A 152 -7.77 11.17 -9.25
C GLY A 152 -6.26 11.24 -9.01
N TYR A 153 -5.75 10.77 -7.87
CA TYR A 153 -4.31 10.62 -7.71
C TYR A 153 -3.78 9.57 -8.69
N LEU A 154 -3.02 10.04 -9.67
CA LEU A 154 -2.24 9.20 -10.57
C LEU A 154 -0.77 9.32 -10.17
N PRO A 155 -0.14 8.22 -9.70
CA PRO A 155 1.30 8.19 -9.42
C PRO A 155 2.11 8.69 -10.62
N ASN A 156 3.22 9.39 -10.35
CA ASN A 156 4.08 9.92 -11.41
C ASN A 156 4.65 8.81 -12.30
N TYR A 157 4.91 7.62 -11.74
CA TYR A 157 5.35 6.48 -12.54
C TYR A 157 4.31 6.03 -13.59
N LEU A 158 3.00 6.18 -13.33
CA LEU A 158 1.96 5.90 -14.31
C LEU A 158 1.79 7.06 -15.30
N LYS A 159 1.77 8.31 -14.82
CA LYS A 159 1.62 9.51 -15.69
C LYS A 159 2.58 9.47 -16.86
N LYS A 160 3.86 9.38 -16.54
CA LYS A 160 4.91 9.41 -17.55
C LYS A 160 4.93 8.12 -18.40
N PHE A 161 4.45 6.97 -17.89
CA PHE A 161 4.25 5.78 -18.74
C PHE A 161 3.24 6.11 -19.85
N TYR A 162 2.08 6.69 -19.50
CA TYR A 162 1.09 7.12 -20.48
C TYR A 162 1.59 8.26 -21.38
N ASP A 163 2.39 9.19 -20.87
CA ASP A 163 2.99 10.23 -21.71
C ASP A 163 3.97 9.68 -22.74
N SER A 164 4.62 8.53 -22.45
CA SER A 164 5.50 7.86 -23.43
C SER A 164 4.75 7.17 -24.59
N LEU A 165 3.42 7.08 -24.50
CA LEU A 165 2.56 6.51 -25.53
C LEU A 165 1.96 7.57 -26.47
N LYS A 166 2.16 8.86 -26.16
CA LYS A 166 1.76 9.98 -27.01
C LYS A 166 2.80 10.20 -28.10
#